data_AF-A0A1F3ETN5-F1
#
_entry.id   AF-A0A1F3ETN5-F1
#
_cell.length_a   1.000
_cell.length_b   1.000
_cell.length_c   1.000
_cell.angle_alpha   90.00
_cell.angle_beta   90.00
_cell.angle_gamma   90.00
#
_symmetry.space_group_name_H-M   'P 1'
#
loop_
_entity.id
_entity.type
_entity.pdbx_description
1 polymer ?
#
loop_
_entity_poly.entity_id
_entity_poly.type
_entity_poly.pdbx_seq_one_letter_code
_entity_poly.pdbx_strand_id
1 'polypeptide(L)'
;MKKTKGRVSIPQNPVSLLTLGDKVYKKHLAEGANSKLNLLEGFDLTKVGATIAPCLASHNLAEDYKQKMEAEYRKRDLLLPDIEETLRACKSLLKGIYIKNPKLLGEWGFSVDDTKKSTEIPESLDSPEIQ
;
A
#
# COMPACT_ATOMS: atom_id res chain seq x y z
N MET A 1 -24.50 26.47 -38.22
CA MET A 1 -24.16 25.74 -36.98
C MET A 1 -22.99 26.45 -36.29
N LYS A 2 -23.18 27.00 -35.08
CA LYS A 2 -22.09 27.60 -34.29
C LYS A 2 -21.16 26.47 -33.80
N LYS A 3 -19.89 26.50 -34.20
CA LYS A 3 -18.85 25.60 -33.65
C LYS A 3 -18.54 26.07 -32.23
N THR A 4 -18.96 25.32 -31.22
CA THR A 4 -18.42 25.48 -29.86
C THR A 4 -16.97 25.00 -29.88
N LYS A 5 -16.06 25.79 -29.26
CA LYS A 5 -14.69 25.34 -28.99
C LYS A 5 -14.77 24.25 -27.91
N GLY A 6 -15.03 23.02 -28.32
CA GLY A 6 -15.05 21.87 -27.42
C GLY A 6 -13.71 21.76 -26.71
N ARG A 7 -13.74 21.71 -25.38
CA ARG A 7 -12.54 21.43 -24.58
C ARG A 7 -12.25 19.94 -24.68
N VAL A 8 -11.02 19.58 -25.05
CA VAL A 8 -10.55 18.19 -25.04
C VAL A 8 -9.81 17.97 -23.73
N SER A 9 -10.32 17.09 -22.87
CA SER A 9 -9.67 16.71 -21.62
C SER A 9 -8.96 15.37 -21.78
N ILE A 10 -7.75 15.28 -21.25
CA ILE A 10 -7.01 14.02 -21.13
C ILE A 10 -7.26 13.48 -19.71
N PRO A 11 -7.80 12.26 -19.56
CA PRO A 11 -8.01 11.66 -18.24
C PRO A 11 -6.71 11.57 -17.45
N GLN A 12 -6.78 11.84 -16.15
CA GLN A 12 -5.63 11.69 -15.23
C GLN A 12 -5.57 10.31 -14.57
N ASN A 13 -6.69 9.59 -14.54
CA ASN A 13 -6.74 8.23 -14.01
C ASN A 13 -6.00 7.26 -14.97
N PRO A 14 -5.12 6.38 -14.46
CA PRO A 14 -4.31 5.50 -15.30
C PRO A 14 -5.14 4.55 -16.16
N VAL A 15 -6.23 3.98 -15.65
CA VAL A 15 -7.11 3.08 -16.41
C VAL A 15 -7.82 3.84 -17.55
N SER A 16 -8.36 5.02 -17.23
CA SER A 16 -9.03 5.87 -18.22
C SER A 16 -8.05 6.38 -19.29
N LEU A 17 -6.81 6.68 -18.90
CA LEU A 17 -5.75 7.09 -19.81
C LEU A 17 -5.35 5.93 -20.75
N LEU A 18 -5.12 4.73 -20.21
CA LEU A 18 -4.80 3.53 -21.01
C LEU A 18 -5.95 3.16 -21.95
N THR A 19 -7.20 3.29 -21.49
CA THR A 19 -8.39 3.04 -22.32
C THR A 19 -8.51 4.06 -23.46
N LEU A 20 -8.22 5.33 -23.21
CA LEU A 20 -8.18 6.35 -24.25
C LEU A 20 -7.04 6.08 -25.25
N GLY A 21 -5.85 5.72 -24.75
CA GLY A 21 -4.70 5.35 -25.57
C GLY A 21 -5.01 4.18 -26.50
N ASP A 22 -5.62 3.11 -25.99
CA ASP A 22 -6.02 1.94 -26.77
C ASP A 22 -7.02 2.32 -27.89
N LYS A 23 -8.01 3.16 -27.58
CA LYS A 23 -8.97 3.65 -28.59
C LYS A 23 -8.30 4.47 -29.68
N VAL A 24 -7.40 5.38 -29.31
CA VAL A 24 -6.64 6.20 -30.26
C VAL A 24 -5.73 5.34 -31.12
N TYR A 25 -5.04 4.37 -30.52
CA TYR A 25 -4.17 3.44 -31.22
C TYR A 25 -4.94 2.53 -32.19
N LYS A 26 -6.08 1.97 -31.78
CA LYS A 26 -6.96 1.17 -32.67
C LYS A 26 -7.47 1.99 -33.85
N LYS A 27 -7.84 3.25 -33.61
CA LYS A 27 -8.25 4.15 -34.69
C LYS A 27 -7.11 4.47 -35.66
N HIS A 28 -5.91 4.70 -35.13
CA HIS A 28 -4.70 4.88 -35.94
C HIS A 28 -4.42 3.65 -36.82
N LEU A 29 -4.50 2.44 -36.25
CA LEU A 29 -4.35 1.20 -37.01
C LEU A 29 -5.43 1.03 -38.09
N ALA A 30 -6.68 1.40 -37.80
CA ALA A 30 -7.78 1.33 -38.75
C ALA A 30 -7.63 2.33 -39.92
N GLU A 31 -7.09 3.53 -39.65
CA GLU A 31 -6.83 4.54 -40.69
C GLU A 31 -5.52 4.27 -41.46
N GLY A 32 -4.59 3.51 -40.89
CA GLY A 32 -3.35 3.07 -41.54
C GLY A 32 -2.54 4.24 -42.11
N ALA A 33 -2.21 4.19 -43.40
CA ALA A 33 -1.49 5.26 -44.07
C ALA A 33 -2.25 6.61 -44.09
N ASN A 34 -3.59 6.56 -44.01
CA ASN A 34 -4.44 7.75 -43.99
C ASN A 34 -4.56 8.40 -42.60
N SER A 35 -3.99 7.77 -41.57
CA SER A 35 -4.01 8.33 -40.23
C SER A 35 -3.28 9.67 -40.21
N LYS A 36 -4.00 10.73 -39.83
CA LYS A 36 -3.41 12.07 -39.65
C LYS A 36 -2.34 12.11 -38.57
N LEU A 37 -2.33 11.10 -37.67
CA LEU A 37 -1.31 10.96 -36.63
C LEU A 37 0.06 10.52 -37.18
N ASN A 38 0.16 10.11 -38.46
CA ASN A 38 1.44 9.86 -39.11
C ASN A 38 2.27 11.14 -39.33
N LEU A 39 1.60 12.31 -39.28
CA LEU A 39 2.25 13.63 -39.38
C LEU A 39 2.92 14.04 -38.06
N LEU A 40 2.74 13.27 -36.99
CA LEU A 40 3.27 13.60 -35.67
C LEU A 40 4.76 13.25 -35.60
N GLU A 41 5.62 14.25 -35.78
CA GLU A 41 7.07 14.06 -35.71
C GLU A 41 7.54 13.79 -34.26
N GLY A 42 8.46 12.84 -34.10
CA GLY A 42 9.07 12.52 -32.80
C GLY A 42 8.29 11.55 -31.90
N PHE A 43 7.08 11.14 -32.27
CA PHE A 43 6.25 10.21 -31.48
C PHE A 43 5.91 8.95 -32.27
N ASP A 44 6.27 7.79 -31.72
CA ASP A 44 6.00 6.49 -32.33
C ASP A 44 4.79 5.83 -31.66
N LEU A 45 3.61 6.02 -32.28
CA LEU A 45 2.37 5.42 -31.80
C LEU A 45 2.38 3.90 -31.86
N THR A 46 3.20 3.28 -32.71
CA THR A 46 3.29 1.82 -32.79
C THR A 46 4.02 1.25 -31.58
N LYS A 47 5.11 1.91 -31.15
CA LYS A 47 5.83 1.56 -29.93
C LYS A 47 4.99 1.80 -28.68
N VAL A 48 4.35 2.97 -28.58
CA VAL A 48 3.51 3.29 -27.42
C VAL A 48 2.26 2.41 -27.38
N GLY A 49 1.62 2.17 -28.53
CA GLY A 49 0.45 1.29 -28.62
C GLY A 49 0.72 -0.14 -28.13
N ALA A 50 1.91 -0.67 -28.44
CA ALA A 50 2.34 -2.00 -28.00
C ALA A 50 2.52 -2.11 -26.47
N THR A 51 2.77 -1.00 -25.76
CA THR A 51 2.94 -1.01 -24.29
C THR A 51 1.63 -0.85 -23.51
N ILE A 52 0.53 -0.49 -24.17
CA ILE A 52 -0.76 -0.24 -23.49
C ILE A 52 -1.32 -1.53 -22.88
N ALA A 53 -1.35 -2.62 -23.63
CA ALA A 53 -1.82 -3.92 -23.17
C ALA A 53 -1.01 -4.48 -21.98
N PRO A 54 0.33 -4.54 -22.02
CA PRO A 54 1.11 -5.00 -20.87
C PRO A 54 1.00 -4.04 -19.67
N CYS A 55 0.88 -2.73 -19.88
CA CYS A 55 0.66 -1.78 -18.78
C CYS A 55 -0.67 -2.03 -18.06
N LEU A 56 -1.75 -2.27 -18.82
CA LEU A 56 -3.06 -2.60 -18.25
C LEU A 56 -3.03 -3.94 -17.51
N ALA A 57 -2.33 -4.95 -18.04
CA ALA A 57 -2.16 -6.23 -17.38
C ALA A 57 -1.43 -6.08 -16.03
N SER A 58 -0.33 -5.31 -15.99
CA SER A 58 0.40 -5.02 -14.76
C SER A 58 -0.45 -4.26 -13.74
N HIS A 59 -1.28 -3.30 -14.18
CA HIS A 59 -2.20 -2.61 -13.30
C HIS A 59 -3.21 -3.57 -12.65
N ASN A 60 -3.83 -4.45 -13.44
CA ASN A 60 -4.80 -5.41 -12.93
C ASN A 60 -4.16 -6.41 -11.94
N LEU A 61 -2.93 -6.86 -12.22
CA LEU A 61 -2.17 -7.70 -11.29
C LEU A 61 -1.88 -6.97 -9.97
N ALA A 62 -1.54 -5.69 -10.02
CA ALA A 62 -1.31 -4.91 -8.82
C ALA A 62 -2.58 -4.78 -7.96
N GLU A 63 -3.74 -4.54 -8.58
CA GLU A 63 -5.02 -4.49 -7.87
C GLU A 63 -5.40 -5.86 -7.27
N ASP A 64 -5.17 -6.96 -7.98
CA ASP A 64 -5.40 -8.31 -7.46
C ASP A 64 -4.49 -8.62 -6.26
N TYR A 65 -3.20 -8.28 -6.35
CA TYR A 65 -2.27 -8.45 -5.23
C TYR A 65 -2.64 -7.59 -4.02
N LYS A 66 -3.12 -6.37 -4.25
CA LYS A 66 -3.63 -5.51 -3.17
C LYS A 66 -4.83 -6.17 -2.46
N GLN A 67 -5.78 -6.72 -3.21
CA GLN A 67 -6.93 -7.41 -2.63
C GLN A 67 -6.52 -8.65 -1.82
N LYS A 68 -5.60 -9.46 -2.37
CA LYS A 68 -5.04 -10.63 -1.65
C LYS A 68 -4.31 -10.23 -0.38
N MET A 69 -3.48 -9.19 -0.45
CA MET A 69 -2.78 -8.62 0.70
C MET A 69 -3.77 -8.20 1.79
N GLU A 70 -4.81 -7.44 1.44
CA GLU A 70 -5.84 -7.03 2.41
C GLU A 70 -6.58 -8.22 3.03
N ALA A 71 -6.88 -9.26 2.24
CA ALA A 71 -7.53 -10.47 2.74
C ALA A 71 -6.65 -11.21 3.75
N GLU A 72 -5.35 -11.35 3.50
CA GLU A 72 -4.41 -11.98 4.43
C GLU A 72 -4.21 -11.16 5.70
N TYR A 73 -4.17 -9.81 5.60
CA TYR A 73 -4.15 -8.96 6.79
C TYR A 73 -5.40 -9.15 7.65
N ARG A 74 -6.60 -9.21 7.05
CA ARG A 74 -7.84 -9.48 7.79
C ARG A 74 -7.82 -10.84 8.50
N LYS A 75 -7.29 -11.89 7.85
CA LYS A 75 -7.13 -13.21 8.48
C LYS A 75 -6.16 -13.16 9.65
N ARG A 76 -5.01 -12.51 9.48
CA ARG A 76 -4.04 -12.33 10.56
C ARG A 76 -4.67 -11.61 11.76
N ASP A 77 -5.36 -10.51 11.50
CA ASP A 77 -5.96 -9.68 12.54
C ASP A 77 -7.10 -10.37 13.29
N LEU A 78 -7.78 -11.33 12.63
CA LEU A 78 -8.75 -12.21 13.28
C LEU A 78 -8.08 -13.20 14.25
N LEU A 79 -6.91 -13.72 13.89
CA LEU A 79 -6.23 -14.79 14.64
C LEU A 79 -5.32 -14.27 15.77
N LEU A 80 -4.79 -13.05 15.61
CA LEU A 80 -3.85 -12.45 16.55
C LEU A 80 -4.38 -12.35 18.00
N PRO A 81 -5.64 -11.92 18.25
CA PRO A 81 -6.14 -11.76 19.62
C PRO A 81 -6.08 -13.04 20.44
N ASP A 82 -6.52 -14.17 19.87
CA ASP A 82 -6.51 -15.47 20.55
C ASP A 82 -5.09 -15.95 20.85
N ILE A 83 -4.16 -15.71 19.91
CA ILE A 83 -2.73 -16.02 20.10
C ILE A 83 -2.16 -15.16 21.23
N GLU A 84 -2.42 -13.86 21.22
CA GLU A 84 -1.96 -12.92 22.25
C GLU A 84 -2.50 -13.26 23.63
N GLU A 85 -3.80 -13.58 23.74
CA GLU A 85 -4.44 -13.99 24.98
C GLU A 85 -3.81 -15.28 25.52
N THR A 86 -3.62 -16.28 24.65
CA THR A 86 -2.97 -17.54 24.99
C THR A 86 -1.55 -17.30 25.51
N LEU A 87 -0.75 -16.50 24.82
CA LEU A 87 0.61 -16.18 25.25
C LEU A 87 0.64 -15.39 26.57
N ARG A 88 -0.34 -14.51 26.79
CA ARG A 88 -0.49 -13.77 28.07
C ARG A 88 -0.84 -14.72 29.21
N ALA A 89 -1.70 -15.71 28.98
CA ALA A 89 -2.02 -16.75 29.96
C ALA A 89 -0.79 -17.62 30.27
N CYS A 90 -0.06 -18.09 29.25
CA CYS A 90 1.19 -18.84 29.40
C CYS A 90 2.22 -18.06 30.23
N LYS A 91 2.45 -16.78 29.88
CA LYS A 91 3.35 -15.89 30.64
C LYS A 91 2.93 -15.79 32.10
N SER A 92 1.64 -15.64 32.37
CA SER A 92 1.12 -15.46 33.73
C SER A 92 1.32 -16.71 34.59
N LEU A 93 1.07 -17.89 34.00
CA LEU A 93 1.33 -19.18 34.65
C LEU A 93 2.81 -19.38 34.94
N LEU A 94 3.69 -19.21 33.93
CA LEU A 94 5.13 -19.40 34.09
C LEU A 94 5.72 -18.44 35.11
N LYS A 95 5.25 -17.18 35.15
CA LYS A 95 5.63 -16.22 36.19
C LYS A 95 5.22 -16.70 37.59
N GLY A 96 4.06 -17.35 37.72
CA GLY A 96 3.59 -17.95 38.97
C GLY A 96 4.40 -19.19 39.39
N ILE A 97 4.95 -19.95 38.46
CA ILE A 97 5.82 -21.10 38.74
C ILE A 97 7.23 -20.62 39.14
N TYR A 98 7.81 -19.72 38.35
CA TYR A 98 9.18 -19.24 38.52
C TYR A 98 9.29 -17.95 39.32
N ILE A 99 8.43 -17.75 40.34
CA ILE A 99 8.38 -16.51 41.15
C ILE A 99 9.76 -16.12 41.69
N LYS A 100 10.56 -17.11 42.12
CA LYS A 100 11.89 -16.89 42.71
C LYS A 100 12.99 -16.66 41.67
N ASN A 101 12.77 -17.05 40.42
CA ASN A 101 13.77 -16.92 39.36
C ASN A 101 13.10 -16.62 38.00
N PRO A 102 12.65 -15.38 37.78
CA PRO A 102 11.94 -14.99 36.56
C PRO A 102 12.81 -15.06 35.30
N LYS A 103 14.14 -15.17 35.42
CA LYS A 103 15.06 -15.34 34.27
C LYS A 103 14.80 -16.64 33.52
N LEU A 104 14.23 -17.65 34.19
CA LEU A 104 13.83 -18.91 33.56
C LEU A 104 12.73 -18.74 32.51
N LEU A 105 11.97 -17.62 32.53
CA LEU A 105 11.02 -17.32 31.44
C LEU A 105 11.74 -17.08 30.10
N GLY A 106 13.01 -16.71 30.12
CA GLY A 106 13.84 -16.59 28.91
C GLY A 106 14.04 -17.91 28.18
N GLU A 107 14.06 -19.04 28.89
CA GLU A 107 14.14 -20.38 28.28
C GLU A 107 12.90 -20.71 27.45
N TRP A 108 11.77 -20.03 27.73
CA TRP A 108 10.52 -20.14 26.99
C TRP A 108 10.38 -19.08 25.89
N GLY A 109 11.43 -18.31 25.63
CA GLY A 109 11.47 -17.27 24.59
C GLY A 109 10.89 -15.92 25.00
N PHE A 110 10.56 -15.70 26.28
CA PHE A 110 10.17 -14.38 26.76
C PHE A 110 11.40 -13.50 27.00
N SER A 111 11.40 -12.26 26.51
CA SER A 111 12.41 -11.28 26.92
C SER A 111 12.20 -10.90 28.40
N VAL A 112 13.25 -10.99 29.21
CA VAL A 112 13.25 -10.62 30.63
C VAL A 112 14.22 -9.46 30.81
N ASP A 113 13.67 -8.26 31.05
CA ASP A 113 14.46 -7.06 31.32
C ASP A 113 14.78 -6.97 32.82
N ASP A 114 16.08 -6.94 33.15
CA ASP A 114 16.61 -6.81 34.52
C ASP A 114 16.92 -5.34 34.90
N THR A 115 16.62 -4.37 34.03
CA THR A 115 16.91 -2.95 34.29
C THR A 115 15.95 -2.39 35.35
N LYS A 116 16.50 -1.73 36.38
CA LYS A 116 15.69 -0.94 37.31
C LYS A 116 15.02 0.17 36.52
N LYS A 117 13.69 0.18 36.44
CA LYS A 117 12.94 1.29 35.87
C LYS A 117 13.20 2.53 36.73
N SER A 118 14.07 3.43 36.27
CA SER A 118 14.21 4.75 36.86
C SER A 118 12.89 5.48 36.62
N THR A 119 12.20 5.85 37.69
CA THR A 119 11.10 6.81 37.63
C THR A 119 11.74 8.17 37.39
N GLU A 120 12.05 8.49 36.14
CA GLU A 120 12.27 9.88 35.75
C GLU A 120 10.90 10.55 35.77
N ILE A 121 10.65 11.29 36.85
CA ILE A 121 9.55 12.25 36.93
C ILE A 121 9.90 13.32 35.89
N PRO A 122 9.03 13.61 34.89
CA PRO A 122 9.31 14.66 33.93
C PRO A 122 9.29 16.02 34.65
N GLU A 123 10.48 16.56 34.90
CA GLU A 123 10.74 17.90 35.40
C GLU A 123 10.50 18.93 34.29
N SER A 124 9.23 19.13 33.92
CA SER A 124 8.82 20.28 33.10
C SER A 124 7.33 20.59 33.23
N LEU A 125 6.92 20.97 34.43
CA LEU A 125 5.74 21.81 34.66
C LEU A 125 6.13 22.97 35.57
N ASP A 126 7.04 23.82 35.10
CA ASP A 126 7.14 25.17 35.64
C ASP A 126 7.60 26.16 34.56
N SER A 127 6.62 26.81 33.94
CA SER A 127 6.76 28.14 33.35
C SER A 127 5.36 28.71 33.19
N PRO A 128 4.90 29.59 34.10
CA PRO A 128 3.77 30.45 33.82
C PRO A 128 4.24 31.50 32.81
N GLU A 129 3.70 31.46 31.58
CA GLU A 129 3.74 32.63 30.70
C GLU A 129 2.92 33.75 31.36
N ILE A 130 3.63 34.76 31.85
CA ILE A 130 3.07 36.05 32.24
C ILE A 130 2.84 36.85 30.94
N GLN A 131 1.60 37.33 30.84
CA GLN A 131 0.99 38.36 29.95
C GLN A 131 1.88 39.10 28.95
#